data_AF-A0A1F8XL42-F1
#
_entry.id   AF-A0A1F8XL42-F1
#
_cell.length_a   1.000
_cell.length_b   1.000
_cell.length_c   1.000
_cell.angle_alpha   90.00
_cell.angle_beta   90.00
_cell.angle_gamma   90.00
#
_symmetry.space_group_name_H-M   'P 1'
#
loop_
_entity.id
_entity.type
_entity.pdbx_description
1 polymer ?
#
loop_
_entity_poly.entity_id
_entity_poly.type
_entity_poly.pdbx_seq_one_letter_code
_entity_poly.pdbx_strand_id
1 'polypeptide(L)'
;MSRKDWNVVMTKIKDELSGLAKFIDRTRQGLDSIETTVKMGTEKFPEASCQLSDVTGDLENAANKIMNTVEEHLSDQERTGALIKALEEWSANPSADPGKGAELAKELAAINAKGKESMMELFALMSFQDLTGQKLKKVIGSLDVVEKKLVEIALSFGIDEAGLNASSEPRKAGNVVINQDVVDKLLKELGA
;
A
#
# COMPACT_ATOMS: atom_id res chain seq x y z
N MET A 1 69.27 9.78 -22.47
CA MET A 1 68.42 10.04 -21.29
C MET A 1 69.30 10.43 -20.13
N SER A 2 69.08 11.62 -19.58
CA SER A 2 69.80 12.17 -18.43
C SER A 2 69.30 11.50 -17.14
N ARG A 3 70.11 11.52 -16.07
CA ARG A 3 69.73 11.02 -14.73
C ARG A 3 68.45 11.69 -14.19
N LYS A 4 68.12 12.89 -14.68
CA LYS A 4 66.86 13.60 -14.44
C LYS A 4 65.64 12.95 -15.12
N ASP A 5 65.78 12.46 -16.35
CA ASP A 5 64.68 11.81 -17.09
C ASP A 5 64.26 10.50 -16.41
N TRP A 6 65.23 9.78 -15.81
CA TRP A 6 64.94 8.52 -15.14
C TRP A 6 64.17 8.72 -13.83
N ASN A 7 64.49 9.77 -13.08
CA ASN A 7 63.71 10.12 -11.89
C ASN A 7 62.27 10.46 -12.24
N VAL A 8 62.02 11.20 -13.33
CA VAL A 8 60.66 11.57 -13.78
C VAL A 8 59.81 10.34 -14.11
N VAL A 9 60.35 9.40 -14.88
CA VAL A 9 59.63 8.16 -15.22
C VAL A 9 59.40 7.31 -13.97
N MET A 10 60.36 7.24 -13.04
CA MET A 10 60.19 6.48 -11.80
C MET A 10 59.10 7.07 -10.89
N THR A 11 58.98 8.41 -10.81
CA THR A 11 57.83 9.06 -10.15
C THR A 11 56.51 8.74 -10.84
N LYS A 12 56.45 8.79 -12.18
CA LYS A 12 55.24 8.45 -12.93
C LYS A 12 54.78 7.01 -12.70
N ILE A 13 55.71 6.06 -12.75
CA ILE A 13 55.42 4.65 -12.49
C ILE A 13 54.93 4.48 -11.05
N LYS A 14 55.57 5.14 -10.07
CA LYS A 14 55.13 5.11 -8.67
C LYS A 14 53.73 5.69 -8.49
N ASP A 15 53.41 6.78 -9.19
CA ASP A 15 52.09 7.41 -9.15
C ASP A 15 51.03 6.50 -9.78
N GLU A 16 51.32 5.85 -10.91
CA GLU A 16 50.40 4.88 -11.54
C GLU A 16 50.22 3.61 -10.71
N LEU A 17 51.30 3.06 -10.12
CA LEU A 17 51.20 1.93 -9.20
C LEU A 17 50.41 2.29 -7.93
N SER A 18 50.57 3.50 -7.43
CA SER A 18 49.77 4.02 -6.31
C SER A 18 48.31 4.21 -6.71
N GLY A 19 48.04 4.69 -7.93
CA GLY A 19 46.70 4.78 -8.49
C GLY A 19 46.03 3.41 -8.63
N LEU A 20 46.76 2.43 -9.16
CA LEU A 20 46.28 1.05 -9.29
C LEU A 20 46.03 0.40 -7.92
N ALA A 21 46.94 0.59 -6.95
CA ALA A 21 46.75 0.09 -5.59
C ALA A 21 45.50 0.69 -4.92
N LYS A 22 45.29 2.01 -5.05
CA LYS A 22 44.07 2.67 -4.55
C LYS A 22 42.81 2.19 -5.26
N PHE A 23 42.89 1.92 -6.57
CA PHE A 23 41.77 1.37 -7.34
C PHE A 23 41.43 -0.05 -6.90
N ILE A 24 42.44 -0.90 -6.69
CA ILE A 24 42.27 -2.27 -6.18
C ILE A 24 41.67 -2.25 -4.77
N ASP A 25 42.15 -1.38 -3.88
CA ASP A 25 41.59 -1.24 -2.53
C ASP A 25 40.12 -0.78 -2.56
N ARG A 26 39.78 0.19 -3.41
CA ARG A 26 38.37 0.61 -3.61
C ARG A 26 37.52 -0.52 -4.18
N THR A 27 38.03 -1.26 -5.15
CA THR A 27 37.32 -2.38 -5.78
C THR A 27 37.07 -3.49 -4.76
N ARG A 28 38.07 -3.80 -3.92
CA ARG A 28 37.94 -4.76 -2.83
C ARG A 28 36.88 -4.33 -1.82
N GLN A 29 36.92 -3.07 -1.37
CA GLN A 29 35.90 -2.52 -0.46
C GLN A 29 34.50 -2.52 -1.11
N GLY A 30 34.41 -2.22 -2.40
CA GLY A 30 33.18 -2.30 -3.18
C GLY A 30 32.63 -3.73 -3.22
N LEU A 31 33.48 -4.73 -3.46
CA LEU A 31 33.09 -6.15 -3.44
C LEU A 31 32.58 -6.60 -2.07
N ASP A 32 33.24 -6.22 -0.97
CA ASP A 32 32.79 -6.54 0.39
C ASP A 32 31.41 -5.90 0.68
N SER A 33 31.16 -4.70 0.16
CA SER A 33 29.86 -4.01 0.26
C SER A 33 28.76 -4.67 -0.59
N ILE A 34 29.11 -5.17 -1.79
CA ILE A 34 28.20 -5.92 -2.67
C ILE A 34 27.79 -7.22 -1.99
N GLU A 35 28.74 -8.00 -1.46
CA GLU A 35 28.42 -9.28 -0.81
C GLU A 35 27.39 -9.09 0.31
N THR A 36 27.62 -8.09 1.17
CA THR A 36 26.72 -7.75 2.27
C THR A 36 25.33 -7.32 1.78
N THR A 37 25.28 -6.47 0.76
CA THR A 37 24.02 -5.94 0.22
C THR A 37 23.23 -6.98 -0.58
N VAL A 38 23.91 -7.82 -1.37
CA VAL A 38 23.29 -8.91 -2.11
C VAL A 38 22.69 -9.92 -1.13
N LYS A 39 23.41 -10.26 -0.05
CA LYS A 39 22.88 -11.13 1.00
C LYS A 39 21.63 -10.53 1.65
N MET A 40 21.68 -9.25 2.01
CA MET A 40 20.54 -8.54 2.60
C MET A 40 19.34 -8.43 1.64
N GLY A 41 19.57 -8.09 0.37
CA GLY A 41 18.54 -8.04 -0.66
C GLY A 41 17.92 -9.42 -0.92
N THR A 42 18.74 -10.48 -0.94
CA THR A 42 18.27 -11.88 -1.09
C THR A 42 17.34 -12.29 0.04
N GLU A 43 17.45 -11.71 1.23
CA GLU A 43 16.53 -11.97 2.36
C GLU A 43 15.33 -11.00 2.37
N LYS A 44 15.59 -9.70 2.19
CA LYS A 44 14.59 -8.63 2.35
C LYS A 44 13.63 -8.48 1.18
N PHE A 45 14.05 -8.74 -0.06
CA PHE A 45 13.14 -8.66 -1.22
C PHE A 45 12.07 -9.75 -1.19
N PRO A 46 12.41 -11.05 -0.97
CA PRO A 46 11.38 -12.07 -0.85
C PRO A 46 10.44 -11.81 0.33
N GLU A 47 10.97 -11.33 1.46
CA GLU A 47 10.16 -10.95 2.63
C GLU A 47 9.16 -9.83 2.28
N ALA A 48 9.62 -8.76 1.63
CA ALA A 48 8.79 -7.65 1.19
C ALA A 48 7.73 -8.09 0.16
N SER A 49 8.10 -8.96 -0.79
CA SER A 49 7.17 -9.53 -1.76
C SER A 49 6.09 -10.40 -1.11
N CYS A 50 6.46 -11.27 -0.17
CA CYS A 50 5.49 -12.07 0.59
C CYS A 50 4.53 -11.17 1.37
N GLN A 51 5.06 -10.19 2.11
CA GLN A 51 4.23 -9.25 2.87
C GLN A 51 3.28 -8.44 1.97
N LEU A 52 3.72 -8.05 0.77
CA LEU A 52 2.88 -7.36 -0.21
C LEU A 52 1.80 -8.27 -0.78
N SER A 53 2.13 -9.55 -1.04
CA SER A 53 1.17 -10.56 -1.47
C SER A 53 0.09 -10.79 -0.41
N ASP A 54 0.48 -10.91 0.86
CA ASP A 54 -0.44 -11.06 1.99
C ASP A 54 -1.37 -9.85 2.10
N VAL A 55 -0.82 -8.64 2.01
CA VAL A 55 -1.59 -7.40 1.99
C VAL A 55 -2.61 -7.38 0.85
N THR A 56 -2.20 -7.82 -0.33
CA THR A 56 -3.08 -7.84 -1.51
C THR A 56 -4.21 -8.86 -1.33
N GLY A 57 -3.90 -10.05 -0.83
CA GLY A 57 -4.91 -11.07 -0.53
C GLY A 57 -5.88 -10.65 0.58
N ASP A 58 -5.38 -10.00 1.63
CA ASP A 58 -6.22 -9.42 2.69
C ASP A 58 -7.18 -8.36 2.11
N LEU A 59 -6.67 -7.51 1.20
CA LEU A 59 -7.46 -6.45 0.56
C LEU A 59 -8.54 -7.01 -0.37
N GLU A 60 -8.21 -8.02 -1.17
CA GLU A 60 -9.15 -8.69 -2.06
C GLU A 60 -10.27 -9.39 -1.27
N ASN A 61 -9.91 -10.08 -0.18
CA ASN A 61 -10.88 -10.70 0.71
C ASN A 61 -11.80 -9.67 1.37
N ALA A 62 -11.26 -8.54 1.85
CA ALA A 62 -12.04 -7.47 2.44
C ALA A 62 -12.99 -6.85 1.40
N ALA A 63 -12.50 -6.58 0.19
CA ALA A 63 -13.30 -6.03 -0.90
C ALA A 63 -14.47 -6.95 -1.29
N ASN A 64 -14.20 -8.25 -1.45
CA ASN A 64 -15.24 -9.24 -1.75
C ASN A 64 -16.30 -9.31 -0.65
N LYS A 65 -15.89 -9.27 0.62
CA LYS A 65 -16.84 -9.24 1.75
C LYS A 65 -17.67 -7.97 1.78
N ILE A 66 -17.05 -6.80 1.59
CA ILE A 66 -17.76 -5.52 1.52
C ILE A 66 -18.80 -5.55 0.40
N MET A 67 -18.44 -6.04 -0.79
CA MET A 67 -19.35 -6.15 -1.93
C MET A 67 -20.55 -7.05 -1.58
N ASN A 68 -20.32 -8.24 -1.04
CA ASN A 68 -21.39 -9.16 -0.64
C ASN A 68 -22.32 -8.55 0.42
N THR A 69 -21.76 -7.91 1.46
CA THR A 69 -22.57 -7.30 2.53
C THR A 69 -23.39 -6.12 2.00
N VAL A 70 -22.83 -5.32 1.08
CA VAL A 70 -23.56 -4.21 0.45
C VAL A 70 -24.66 -4.72 -0.49
N GLU A 71 -24.40 -5.75 -1.28
CA GLU A 71 -25.42 -6.39 -2.14
C GLU A 71 -26.59 -6.95 -1.32
N GLU A 72 -26.28 -7.63 -0.22
CA GLU A 72 -27.31 -8.13 0.71
C GLU A 72 -28.12 -6.98 1.33
N HIS A 73 -27.45 -5.89 1.74
CA HIS A 73 -28.12 -4.71 2.27
C HIS A 73 -29.02 -4.02 1.25
N LEU A 74 -28.62 -3.95 -0.02
CA LEU A 74 -29.43 -3.40 -1.11
C LEU A 74 -30.70 -4.24 -1.35
N SER A 75 -30.59 -5.57 -1.34
CA SER A 75 -31.73 -6.47 -1.45
C SER A 75 -32.71 -6.32 -0.26
N ASP A 76 -32.17 -6.21 0.96
CA ASP A 76 -32.96 -5.97 2.17
C ASP A 76 -33.66 -4.59 2.14
N GLN A 77 -33.04 -3.58 1.53
CA GLN A 77 -33.63 -2.26 1.29
C GLN A 77 -34.81 -2.32 0.31
N GLU A 78 -34.69 -3.04 -0.81
CA GLU A 78 -35.80 -3.23 -1.75
C GLU A 78 -36.99 -3.92 -1.06
N ARG A 79 -36.71 -4.97 -0.28
CA ARG A 79 -37.71 -5.70 0.51
C ARG A 79 -38.37 -4.81 1.55
N THR A 80 -37.60 -3.95 2.22
CA THR A 80 -38.11 -2.93 3.16
C THR A 80 -39.07 -1.97 2.44
N GLY A 81 -38.71 -1.49 1.24
CA GLY A 81 -39.57 -0.62 0.44
C GLY A 81 -40.90 -1.28 0.05
N ALA A 82 -40.88 -2.57 -0.31
CA ALA A 82 -42.09 -3.34 -0.60
C ALA A 82 -42.98 -3.51 0.65
N LEU A 83 -42.39 -3.79 1.81
CA LEU A 83 -43.11 -3.92 3.07
C LEU A 83 -43.71 -2.60 3.56
N ILE A 84 -43.03 -1.48 3.34
CA ILE A 84 -43.57 -0.14 3.63
C ILE A 84 -44.82 0.12 2.78
N LYS A 85 -44.77 -0.15 1.47
CA LYS A 85 -45.97 -0.02 0.60
C LYS A 85 -47.11 -0.92 1.06
N ALA A 86 -46.82 -2.17 1.41
CA ALA A 86 -47.83 -3.10 1.93
C ALA A 86 -48.43 -2.62 3.25
N LEU A 87 -47.64 -1.96 4.10
CA LEU A 87 -48.09 -1.36 5.35
C LEU A 87 -48.96 -0.13 5.09
N GLU A 88 -48.60 0.72 4.14
CA GLU A 88 -49.40 1.87 3.70
C GLU A 88 -50.77 1.42 3.16
N GLU A 89 -50.79 0.42 2.28
CA GLU A 89 -52.02 -0.16 1.74
C GLU A 89 -52.91 -0.77 2.83
N TRP A 90 -52.32 -1.50 3.77
CA TRP A 90 -53.04 -2.04 4.92
C TRP A 90 -53.60 -0.94 5.83
N SER A 91 -52.82 0.12 6.07
CA SER A 91 -53.22 1.24 6.93
C SER A 91 -54.44 2.01 6.40
N ALA A 92 -54.71 1.93 5.09
CA ALA A 92 -55.90 2.50 4.48
C ALA A 92 -57.20 1.73 4.84
N ASN A 93 -57.11 0.45 5.22
CA ASN A 93 -58.25 -0.32 5.73
C ASN A 93 -57.82 -1.35 6.81
N PRO A 94 -57.48 -0.89 8.03
CA PRO A 94 -56.93 -1.75 9.09
C PRO A 94 -57.93 -2.79 9.61
N SER A 95 -59.23 -2.52 9.45
CA SER A 95 -60.33 -3.39 9.87
C SER A 95 -60.46 -4.69 9.06
N ALA A 96 -59.87 -4.76 7.87
CA ALA A 96 -59.96 -5.93 7.01
C ALA A 96 -59.09 -7.11 7.49
N ASP A 97 -57.93 -6.81 8.08
CA ASP A 97 -57.03 -7.82 8.64
C ASP A 97 -56.22 -7.22 9.81
N PRO A 98 -56.74 -7.23 11.04
CA PRO A 98 -56.09 -6.60 12.18
C PRO A 98 -54.71 -7.17 12.54
N GLY A 99 -54.39 -8.40 12.10
CA GLY A 99 -53.13 -9.09 12.42
C GLY A 99 -51.98 -8.73 11.48
N LYS A 100 -52.29 -8.46 10.21
CA LYS A 100 -51.30 -8.21 9.16
C LYS A 100 -50.38 -7.01 9.43
N GLY A 101 -50.89 -5.95 10.05
CA GLY A 101 -50.06 -4.80 10.43
C GLY A 101 -48.95 -5.14 11.42
N ALA A 102 -49.24 -6.01 12.40
CA ALA A 102 -48.26 -6.47 13.37
C ALA A 102 -47.21 -7.40 12.73
N GLU A 103 -47.61 -8.23 11.76
CA GLU A 103 -46.69 -9.08 11.01
C GLU A 103 -45.74 -8.26 10.13
N LEU A 104 -46.27 -7.28 9.38
CA LEU A 104 -45.46 -6.37 8.56
C LEU A 104 -44.48 -5.56 9.42
N ALA A 105 -44.93 -5.03 10.56
CA ALA A 105 -44.07 -4.29 11.49
C ALA A 105 -42.97 -5.18 12.09
N LYS A 106 -43.29 -6.44 12.42
CA LYS A 106 -42.31 -7.42 12.91
C LYS A 106 -41.26 -7.75 11.85
N GLU A 107 -41.69 -7.90 10.60
CA GLU A 107 -40.79 -8.18 9.48
C GLU A 107 -39.87 -7.00 9.17
N LEU A 108 -40.39 -5.77 9.21
CA LEU A 108 -39.61 -4.53 9.07
C LEU A 108 -38.58 -4.39 10.20
N ALA A 109 -38.98 -4.69 11.45
CA ALA A 109 -38.07 -4.66 12.59
C ALA A 109 -36.95 -5.70 12.47
N ALA A 110 -37.24 -6.88 11.92
CA ALA A 110 -36.24 -7.91 11.67
C ALA A 110 -35.21 -7.49 10.62
N ILE A 111 -35.65 -6.92 9.48
CA ILE A 111 -34.74 -6.40 8.45
C ILE A 111 -33.89 -5.26 8.98
N ASN A 112 -34.48 -4.34 9.76
CA ASN A 112 -33.73 -3.23 10.35
C ASN A 112 -32.67 -3.72 11.36
N ALA A 113 -32.98 -4.73 12.17
CA ALA A 113 -32.01 -5.35 13.08
C ALA A 113 -30.85 -6.01 12.32
N LYS A 114 -31.17 -6.75 11.25
CA LYS A 114 -30.17 -7.35 10.36
C LYS A 114 -29.30 -6.30 9.67
N GLY A 115 -29.90 -5.24 9.13
CA GLY A 115 -29.16 -4.14 8.48
C GLY A 115 -28.19 -3.45 9.45
N LYS A 116 -28.54 -3.32 10.73
CA LYS A 116 -27.62 -2.82 11.76
C LYS A 116 -26.43 -3.75 11.98
N GLU A 117 -26.64 -5.06 11.98
CA GLU A 117 -25.59 -6.07 12.08
C GLU A 117 -24.65 -6.02 10.86
N SER A 118 -25.20 -5.99 9.64
CA SER A 118 -24.43 -5.84 8.40
C SER A 118 -23.58 -4.57 8.38
N MET A 119 -24.11 -3.46 8.90
CA MET A 119 -23.36 -2.21 8.99
C MET A 119 -22.20 -2.29 10.01
N MET A 120 -22.41 -2.97 11.15
CA MET A 120 -21.34 -3.24 12.12
C MET A 120 -20.25 -4.14 11.52
N GLU A 121 -20.64 -5.13 10.72
CA GLU A 121 -19.69 -5.99 10.00
C GLU A 121 -18.89 -5.19 8.96
N LEU A 122 -19.53 -4.30 8.19
CA LEU A 122 -18.83 -3.37 7.28
C LEU A 122 -17.80 -2.51 8.02
N PHE A 123 -18.17 -1.95 9.17
CA PHE A 123 -17.23 -1.19 10.00
C PHE A 123 -16.04 -2.05 10.45
N ALA A 124 -16.29 -3.29 10.86
CA ALA A 124 -15.23 -4.21 11.24
C ALA A 124 -14.30 -4.54 10.05
N LEU A 125 -14.84 -4.79 8.87
CA LEU A 125 -14.08 -5.05 7.65
C LEU A 125 -13.19 -3.85 7.27
N MET A 126 -13.71 -2.64 7.37
CA MET A 126 -12.94 -1.42 7.09
C MET A 126 -11.85 -1.16 8.13
N SER A 127 -12.02 -1.60 9.38
CA SER A 127 -11.01 -1.43 10.43
C SER A 127 -9.69 -2.19 10.15
N PHE A 128 -9.72 -3.23 9.29
CA PHE A 128 -8.51 -3.94 8.85
C PHE A 128 -7.59 -3.11 7.96
N GLN A 129 -8.07 -1.99 7.41
CA GLN A 129 -7.26 -1.07 6.61
C GLN A 129 -6.04 -0.54 7.38
N ASP A 130 -6.15 -0.37 8.71
CA ASP A 130 -5.03 0.06 9.55
C ASP A 130 -3.90 -0.98 9.56
N LEU A 131 -4.25 -2.26 9.75
CA LEU A 131 -3.27 -3.35 9.74
C LEU A 131 -2.62 -3.49 8.37
N THR A 132 -3.40 -3.37 7.29
CA THR A 132 -2.91 -3.39 5.91
C THR A 132 -1.97 -2.22 5.63
N GLY A 133 -2.30 -1.01 6.12
CA GLY A 133 -1.44 0.16 6.02
C GLY A 133 -0.11 -0.01 6.78
N GLN A 134 -0.15 -0.61 7.96
CA GLN A 134 1.06 -0.94 8.73
C GLN A 134 1.94 -1.96 8.02
N LYS A 135 1.36 -3.04 7.46
CA LYS A 135 2.11 -4.04 6.67
C LYS A 135 2.75 -3.39 5.43
N LEU A 136 2.00 -2.56 4.70
CA LEU A 136 2.53 -1.84 3.54
C LEU A 136 3.68 -0.89 3.92
N LYS A 137 3.58 -0.18 5.05
CA LYS A 137 4.65 0.69 5.56
C LYS A 137 5.93 -0.09 5.87
N LYS A 138 5.81 -1.32 6.39
CA LYS A 138 6.96 -2.22 6.61
C LYS A 138 7.61 -2.65 5.30
N VAL A 139 6.81 -3.02 4.29
CA VAL A 139 7.30 -3.35 2.94
C VAL A 139 8.09 -2.18 2.35
N ILE A 140 7.52 -0.98 2.39
CA ILE A 140 8.18 0.25 1.91
C ILE A 140 9.48 0.50 2.68
N GLY A 141 9.49 0.32 4.01
CA GLY A 141 10.70 0.46 4.82
C GLY A 141 11.79 -0.57 4.46
N SER A 142 11.42 -1.82 4.21
CA SER A 142 12.36 -2.85 3.75
C SER A 142 12.97 -2.51 2.40
N LEU A 143 12.18 -1.96 1.47
CA LEU A 143 12.66 -1.52 0.16
C LEU A 143 13.60 -0.30 0.26
N ASP A 144 13.28 0.68 1.12
CA ASP A 144 14.12 1.86 1.38
C ASP A 144 15.52 1.49 1.94
N VAL A 145 15.59 0.46 2.80
CA VAL A 145 16.88 -0.06 3.30
C VAL A 145 17.72 -0.63 2.15
N VAL A 146 17.10 -1.41 1.26
CA VAL A 146 17.82 -2.01 0.13
C VAL A 146 18.24 -0.92 -0.88
N GLU A 147 17.38 0.06 -1.14
CA GLU A 147 17.68 1.21 -2.01
C GLU A 147 18.91 1.97 -1.51
N LYS A 148 18.95 2.34 -0.22
CA LYS A 148 20.10 3.03 0.39
C LYS A 148 21.41 2.25 0.25
N LYS A 149 21.35 0.91 0.40
CA LYS A 149 22.55 0.06 0.24
C LYS A 149 23.00 -0.08 -1.21
N LEU A 150 22.08 -0.11 -2.17
CA LEU A 150 22.42 -0.04 -3.59
C LEU A 150 23.09 1.30 -3.95
N VAL A 151 22.65 2.41 -3.35
CA VAL A 151 23.30 3.72 -3.50
C VAL A 151 24.70 3.73 -2.86
N GLU A 152 24.88 3.18 -1.65
CA GLU A 152 26.21 3.04 -1.02
C GLU A 152 27.19 2.23 -1.89
N ILE A 153 26.72 1.16 -2.55
CA ILE A 153 27.53 0.42 -3.52
C ILE A 153 27.89 1.30 -4.71
N ALA A 154 26.91 1.98 -5.32
CA ALA A 154 27.18 2.83 -6.47
C ALA A 154 28.27 3.88 -6.15
N LEU A 155 28.21 4.47 -4.95
CA LEU A 155 29.21 5.40 -4.45
C LEU A 155 30.58 4.74 -4.19
N SER A 156 30.62 3.51 -3.65
CA SER A 156 31.89 2.79 -3.40
C SER A 156 32.64 2.44 -4.69
N PHE A 157 31.92 2.30 -5.81
CA PHE A 157 32.49 2.15 -7.16
C PHE A 157 32.79 3.48 -7.87
N GLY A 158 32.53 4.63 -7.25
CA GLY A 158 32.86 5.95 -7.77
C GLY A 158 31.84 6.55 -8.74
N ILE A 159 30.58 6.11 -8.68
CA ILE A 159 29.46 6.78 -9.37
C ILE A 159 29.08 7.99 -8.51
N ASP A 160 29.30 9.21 -9.01
CA ASP A 160 28.97 10.45 -8.27
C ASP A 160 27.46 10.58 -8.01
N GLU A 161 27.08 11.16 -6.86
CA GLU A 161 25.68 11.42 -6.48
C GLU A 161 24.89 12.18 -7.54
N ALA A 162 25.54 13.02 -8.35
CA ALA A 162 24.92 13.75 -9.45
C ALA A 162 24.38 12.83 -10.57
N GLY A 163 24.97 11.64 -10.76
CA GLY A 163 24.48 10.63 -11.71
C GLY A 163 23.34 9.75 -11.16
N LEU A 164 23.23 9.64 -9.83
CA LEU A 164 22.20 8.86 -9.13
C LEU A 164 20.91 9.67 -8.90
N ASN A 165 21.03 10.97 -8.65
CA ASN A 165 19.90 11.88 -8.42
C ASN A 165 19.15 12.30 -9.70
N ALA A 166 19.72 12.07 -10.89
CA ALA A 166 19.07 12.40 -12.17
C ALA A 166 17.92 11.44 -12.54
N SER A 167 17.87 10.25 -11.93
CA SER A 167 16.79 9.25 -12.13
C SER A 167 15.80 9.16 -10.96
N SER A 168 16.05 9.90 -9.88
CA SER A 168 15.19 9.95 -8.69
C SER A 168 14.53 11.32 -8.58
N GLU A 169 13.53 11.56 -9.43
CA GLU A 169 12.39 12.29 -8.89
C GLU A 169 11.89 11.48 -7.69
N PRO A 170 11.76 12.07 -6.50
CA PRO A 170 11.24 11.35 -5.35
C PRO A 170 9.78 11.04 -5.65
N ARG A 171 9.48 9.79 -6.04
CA ARG A 171 8.12 9.27 -5.93
C ARG A 171 7.82 9.19 -4.44
N LYS A 172 7.29 10.28 -3.90
CA LYS A 172 6.67 10.34 -2.58
C LYS A 172 5.54 9.30 -2.55
N ALA A 173 5.87 8.08 -2.14
CA ALA A 173 4.86 7.13 -1.71
C ALA A 173 4.35 7.60 -0.35
N GLY A 174 3.09 8.06 -0.32
CA GLY A 174 2.29 8.04 0.89
C GLY A 174 2.25 9.33 1.70
N ASN A 175 1.75 10.40 1.09
CA ASN A 175 0.57 11.00 1.69
C ASN A 175 -0.50 10.89 0.60
N VAL A 176 -1.30 9.82 0.64
CA VAL A 176 -2.60 9.86 -0.02
C VAL A 176 -3.38 10.88 0.79
N VAL A 177 -3.15 12.16 0.50
CA VAL A 177 -4.09 13.22 0.84
C VAL A 177 -5.29 12.83 0.01
N ILE A 178 -6.24 12.16 0.67
CA ILE A 178 -7.60 12.07 0.16
C ILE A 178 -7.97 13.52 -0.10
N ASN A 179 -7.99 13.89 -1.38
CA ASN A 179 -8.12 15.26 -1.77
C ASN A 179 -9.55 15.65 -1.40
N GLN A 180 -9.69 16.44 -0.33
CA GLN A 180 -10.98 16.78 0.25
C GLN A 180 -11.91 17.40 -0.81
N ASP A 181 -11.36 18.06 -1.82
CA ASP A 181 -12.10 18.62 -2.96
C ASP A 181 -12.75 17.53 -3.84
N VAL A 182 -12.17 16.32 -3.91
CA VAL A 182 -12.74 15.17 -4.62
C VAL A 182 -13.86 14.54 -3.79
N VAL A 183 -13.68 14.45 -2.48
CA VAL A 183 -14.74 13.99 -1.54
C VAL A 183 -15.92 14.95 -1.58
N ASP A 184 -15.66 16.26 -1.55
CA ASP A 184 -16.70 17.29 -1.58
C ASP A 184 -17.42 17.34 -2.93
N LYS A 185 -16.73 17.12 -4.05
CA LYS A 185 -17.37 16.98 -5.36
C LYS A 185 -18.25 15.73 -5.47
N LEU A 186 -17.77 14.60 -4.95
CA LEU A 186 -18.54 13.35 -4.92
C LEU A 186 -19.80 13.50 -4.06
N LEU A 187 -19.70 14.15 -2.89
CA LEU A 187 -20.86 14.44 -2.04
C LEU A 187 -21.87 15.38 -2.72
N LYS A 188 -21.39 16.33 -3.52
CA LYS A 188 -22.24 17.25 -4.30
C LYS A 188 -22.92 16.59 -5.49
N GLU A 189 -22.26 15.64 -6.15
CA GLU A 189 -22.83 14.89 -7.28
C GLU A 189 -23.77 13.76 -6.83
N LEU A 190 -23.56 13.18 -5.64
CA LEU A 190 -24.44 12.17 -5.05
C LEU A 190 -25.64 12.74 -4.27
N GLY A 191 -25.79 14.07 -4.21
CA GLY A 191 -27.05 14.71 -3.81
C GLY A 191 -27.33 14.74 -2.31
N ALA A 192 -26.34 15.17 -1.51
CA ALA A 192 -26.61 15.79 -0.20
C ALA A 192 -26.56 17.33 -0.32
#